data_AF-A0A7K0CUB5-F1
#
_entry.id   AF-A0A7K0CUB5-F1
#
_cell.length_a   1.000
_cell.length_b   1.000
_cell.length_c   1.000
_cell.angle_alpha   90.00
_cell.angle_beta   90.00
_cell.angle_gamma   90.00
#
_symmetry.space_group_name_H-M   'P 1'
#
loop_
_entity.id
_entity.type
_entity.pdbx_description
1 polymer ?
#
loop_
_entity_poly.entity_id
_entity_poly.type
_entity_poly.pdbx_seq_one_letter_code
_entity_poly.pdbx_strand_id
1 'polypeptide(L)'
;MVDLGWFDAWRPRSGRLITWTVLPSARAAMLETPACGVPVPGWQQRYMRAAYRLAGTECRPPRLYVAEFDVAGHPEIAAMTRAITGFVRRHEMFRSWFAVEPDGRVVCHRLAPDEVELVARVREDVIDSASIGEIVRTGVPDALHWDCFGFGVIEHERSFTTYLALDRLHTGTVATLPADADLLALYRRETCSGGEVRSMMRGRSSPRRYLVH
;
A
#
# COMPACT_ATOMS: atom_id res chain seq x y z
N MET A 1 -5.68 21.87 0.05
CA MET A 1 -4.39 21.54 0.68
C MET A 1 -4.51 20.12 1.19
N VAL A 2 -3.70 19.20 0.66
CA VAL A 2 -3.78 17.76 0.98
C VAL A 2 -2.95 17.51 2.23
N ASP A 3 -3.58 16.97 3.26
CA ASP A 3 -2.95 16.65 4.53
C ASP A 3 -2.50 15.18 4.55
N LEU A 4 -1.27 14.90 4.98
CA LEU A 4 -0.61 13.58 4.88
C LEU A 4 -0.12 13.16 6.28
N GLY A 5 -0.74 12.14 6.88
CA GLY A 5 -0.44 11.73 8.25
C GLY A 5 0.72 10.76 8.40
N TRP A 6 1.49 10.94 9.47
CA TRP A 6 2.51 9.99 9.92
C TRP A 6 1.85 8.80 10.64
N PHE A 7 2.41 7.61 10.45
CA PHE A 7 1.90 6.36 11.02
C PHE A 7 1.58 6.43 12.52
N ASP A 8 2.40 7.14 13.32
CA ASP A 8 2.26 7.18 14.77
C ASP A 8 0.94 7.83 15.24
N ALA A 9 0.30 8.62 14.38
CA ALA A 9 -1.02 9.22 14.62
C ALA A 9 -2.19 8.36 14.10
N TRP A 10 -1.91 7.30 13.33
CA TRP A 10 -2.95 6.44 12.78
C TRP A 10 -3.59 5.58 13.89
N ARG A 11 -4.90 5.71 14.04
CA ARG A 11 -5.72 5.02 15.04
C ARG A 11 -6.97 4.47 14.37
N PRO A 12 -6.85 3.35 13.63
CA PRO A 12 -7.99 2.78 12.92
C PRO A 12 -9.03 2.25 13.90
N ARG A 13 -10.28 2.11 13.45
CA ARG A 13 -11.31 1.42 14.24
C ARG A 13 -10.95 -0.06 14.37
N SER A 14 -11.28 -0.66 15.52
CA SER A 14 -11.17 -2.11 15.71
C SER A 14 -12.06 -2.86 14.71
N GLY A 15 -11.63 -4.06 14.30
CA GLY A 15 -12.36 -4.86 13.33
C GLY A 15 -11.59 -6.11 12.90
N ARG A 16 -12.18 -6.86 11.96
CA ARG A 16 -11.51 -8.03 11.37
C ARG A 16 -10.51 -7.56 10.30
N LEU A 17 -9.25 -7.93 10.43
CA LEU A 17 -8.17 -7.43 9.57
C LEU A 17 -7.88 -8.41 8.41
N ILE A 18 -7.94 -7.90 7.20
CA ILE A 18 -7.48 -8.57 5.98
C ILE A 18 -6.35 -7.76 5.38
N THR A 19 -5.21 -8.38 5.11
CA THR A 19 -4.05 -7.72 4.50
C THR A 19 -3.71 -8.35 3.15
N TRP A 20 -3.22 -7.55 2.21
CA TRP A 20 -2.68 -8.03 0.95
C TRP A 20 -1.19 -7.78 0.90
N THR A 21 -0.45 -8.84 0.57
CA THR A 21 0.99 -8.82 0.35
C THR A 21 1.28 -9.34 -1.04
N VAL A 22 2.40 -8.87 -1.60
CA VAL A 22 2.89 -9.37 -2.89
C VAL A 22 3.20 -10.86 -2.80
N LEU A 23 2.83 -11.62 -3.83
CA LEU A 23 3.11 -13.05 -3.91
C LEU A 23 4.64 -13.30 -3.98
N PRO A 24 5.18 -14.36 -3.36
CA PRO A 24 6.61 -14.64 -3.42
C PRO A 24 7.17 -14.78 -4.84
N SER A 25 6.38 -15.28 -5.80
CA SER A 25 6.76 -15.36 -7.22
C SER A 25 6.98 -13.98 -7.83
N ALA A 26 6.09 -13.02 -7.58
CA ALA A 26 6.25 -11.64 -8.03
C ALA A 26 7.49 -10.99 -7.42
N ARG A 27 7.79 -11.29 -6.14
CA ARG A 27 9.04 -10.83 -5.49
C ARG A 27 10.27 -11.39 -6.21
N ALA A 28 10.26 -12.70 -6.53
CA ALA A 28 11.34 -13.33 -7.28
C ALA A 28 11.49 -12.70 -8.67
N ALA A 29 10.40 -12.47 -9.40
CA ALA A 29 10.42 -11.81 -10.70
C ALA A 29 11.00 -10.39 -10.64
N MET A 30 10.71 -9.63 -9.58
CA MET A 30 11.31 -8.31 -9.36
C MET A 30 12.84 -8.39 -9.15
N LEU A 31 13.32 -9.39 -8.40
CA LEU A 31 14.77 -9.56 -8.18
C LEU A 31 15.53 -9.87 -9.48
N GLU A 32 14.89 -10.57 -10.43
CA GLU A 32 15.45 -10.88 -11.75
C GLU A 32 15.26 -9.74 -12.77
N THR A 33 14.49 -8.71 -12.43
CA THR A 33 14.20 -7.60 -13.34
C THR A 33 15.45 -6.74 -13.52
N PRO A 34 15.92 -6.47 -14.76
CA PRO A 34 17.09 -5.62 -14.98
C PRO A 34 16.81 -4.16 -14.64
N ALA A 35 17.86 -3.39 -14.37
CA ALA A 35 17.74 -1.96 -14.14
C ALA A 35 17.17 -1.27 -15.40
N CYS A 36 16.05 -0.58 -15.26
CA CYS A 36 15.54 0.30 -16.29
C CYS A 36 16.27 1.65 -16.14
N GLY A 37 16.89 2.16 -17.20
CA GLY A 37 17.71 3.39 -17.18
C GLY A 37 16.98 4.69 -16.83
N VAL A 38 15.82 4.59 -16.17
CA VAL A 38 15.00 5.68 -15.69
C VAL A 38 15.75 6.42 -14.58
N PRO A 39 15.95 7.74 -14.72
CA PRO A 39 16.62 8.52 -13.69
C PRO A 39 15.85 8.48 -12.36
N VAL A 40 16.56 8.18 -11.28
CA VAL A 40 16.00 8.21 -9.92
C VAL A 40 16.05 9.66 -9.39
N PRO A 41 14.93 10.25 -8.95
CA PRO A 41 14.90 11.57 -8.32
C PRO A 41 15.90 11.71 -7.18
N GLY A 42 16.60 12.85 -7.10
CA GLY A 42 17.70 13.05 -6.15
C GLY A 42 17.32 12.87 -4.67
N TRP A 43 16.07 13.17 -4.31
CA TRP A 43 15.57 12.93 -2.96
C TRP A 43 15.40 11.42 -2.66
N GLN A 44 14.89 10.63 -3.62
CA GLN A 44 14.77 9.18 -3.48
C GLN A 44 16.17 8.55 -3.39
N GLN A 45 17.13 9.02 -4.19
CA GLN A 45 18.50 8.54 -4.08
C GLN A 45 19.11 8.80 -2.70
N ARG A 46 18.93 10.00 -2.15
CA ARG A 46 19.38 10.35 -0.80
C ARG A 46 18.72 9.47 0.26
N TYR A 47 17.42 9.24 0.13
CA TYR A 47 16.64 8.42 1.05
C TYR A 47 17.09 6.95 1.01
N MET A 48 17.25 6.37 -0.18
CA MET A 48 17.77 5.01 -0.37
C MET A 48 19.17 4.82 0.20
N ARG A 49 20.10 5.76 -0.04
CA ARG A 49 21.45 5.70 0.54
C ARG A 49 21.43 5.81 2.07
N ALA A 50 20.53 6.61 2.63
CA ALA A 50 20.37 6.69 4.09
C ALA A 50 19.80 5.38 4.66
N ALA A 51 18.74 4.83 4.04
CA ALA A 51 18.16 3.55 4.42
C ALA A 51 19.20 2.41 4.38
N TYR A 52 20.00 2.35 3.32
CA TYR A 52 21.07 1.36 3.17
C TYR A 52 22.13 1.46 4.27
N ARG A 53 22.59 2.67 4.61
CA ARG A 53 23.58 2.88 5.69
C ARG A 53 23.06 2.54 7.08
N LEU A 54 21.76 2.74 7.30
CA LEU A 54 21.10 2.49 8.57
C LEU A 54 20.56 1.05 8.68
N ALA A 55 20.67 0.26 7.63
CA ALA A 55 20.25 -1.13 7.63
C ALA A 55 20.95 -1.91 8.76
N GLY A 56 20.16 -2.66 9.55
CA GLY A 56 20.67 -3.41 10.71
C GLY A 56 20.92 -2.58 11.98
N THR A 57 20.71 -1.26 11.95
CA THR A 57 20.79 -0.40 13.14
C THR A 57 19.43 -0.22 13.82
N GLU A 58 19.44 0.23 15.07
CA GLU A 58 18.22 0.67 15.79
C GLU A 58 17.74 2.06 15.35
N CYS A 59 18.56 2.80 14.59
CA CYS A 59 18.26 4.15 14.12
C CYS A 59 17.34 4.11 12.88
N ARG A 60 16.07 3.73 13.08
CA ARG A 60 15.07 3.71 12.01
C ARG A 60 14.19 4.97 12.07
N PRO A 61 14.28 5.90 11.11
CA PRO A 61 13.41 7.06 11.08
C PRO A 61 11.95 6.64 10.84
N PRO A 62 10.98 7.47 11.25
CA PRO A 62 9.59 7.32 10.81
C PRO A 62 9.55 7.25 9.28
N ARG A 63 9.00 6.16 8.76
CA ARG A 63 8.99 5.86 7.31
C ARG A 63 7.61 5.63 6.76
N LEU A 64 6.66 5.19 7.58
CA LEU A 64 5.42 4.65 7.09
C LEU A 64 4.36 5.76 6.96
N TYR A 65 3.73 5.81 5.81
CA TYR A 65 2.61 6.68 5.49
C TYR A 65 1.37 5.82 5.29
N VAL A 66 0.21 6.26 5.79
CA VAL A 66 -1.06 5.53 5.65
C VAL A 66 -2.13 6.46 5.10
N ALA A 67 -2.82 6.01 4.06
CA ALA A 67 -4.06 6.59 3.58
C ALA A 67 -5.20 5.60 3.81
N GLU A 68 -6.36 6.08 4.26
CA GLU A 68 -7.54 5.27 4.48
C GLU A 68 -8.82 5.92 3.96
N PHE A 69 -9.82 5.09 3.66
CA PHE A 69 -11.17 5.52 3.33
C PHE A 69 -12.20 4.43 3.66
N ASP A 70 -13.41 4.85 4.00
CA ASP A 70 -14.50 3.95 4.37
C ASP A 70 -15.36 3.56 3.16
N VAL A 71 -15.81 2.31 3.15
CA VAL A 71 -16.75 1.75 2.17
C VAL A 71 -17.90 1.08 2.91
N ALA A 72 -19.13 1.31 2.44
CA ALA A 72 -20.31 0.69 3.02
C ALA A 72 -20.44 -0.79 2.62
N GLY A 73 -21.01 -1.61 3.52
CA GLY A 73 -21.22 -3.04 3.31
C GLY A 73 -20.08 -3.91 3.85
N HIS A 74 -20.05 -5.16 3.39
CA HIS A 74 -19.00 -6.13 3.70
C HIS A 74 -18.01 -6.24 2.53
N PRO A 75 -16.72 -6.47 2.80
CA PRO A 75 -15.72 -6.58 1.74
C PRO A 75 -15.85 -7.92 1.00
N GLU A 76 -16.03 -7.87 -0.32
CA GLU A 76 -15.87 -9.03 -1.19
C GLU A 76 -14.38 -9.29 -1.44
N ILE A 77 -13.78 -10.19 -0.65
CA ILE A 77 -12.32 -10.41 -0.63
C ILE A 77 -11.77 -10.72 -2.02
N ALA A 78 -12.45 -11.56 -2.81
CA ALA A 78 -12.00 -11.89 -4.16
C ALA A 78 -12.00 -10.68 -5.11
N ALA A 79 -13.04 -9.83 -5.04
CA ALA A 79 -13.13 -8.60 -5.81
C ALA A 79 -12.07 -7.58 -5.37
N MET A 80 -11.85 -7.45 -4.06
CA MET A 80 -10.81 -6.57 -3.52
C MET A 80 -9.40 -7.03 -3.91
N THR A 81 -9.12 -8.34 -3.90
CA THR A 81 -7.85 -8.89 -4.40
C THR A 81 -7.60 -8.50 -5.85
N ARG A 82 -8.60 -8.65 -6.73
CA ARG A 82 -8.49 -8.26 -8.14
C ARG A 82 -8.31 -6.76 -8.31
N ALA A 83 -9.05 -5.95 -7.54
CA ALA A 83 -8.96 -4.49 -7.57
C ALA A 83 -7.57 -3.99 -7.12
N ILE A 84 -7.05 -4.48 -6.00
CA ILE A 84 -5.71 -4.13 -5.51
C ILE A 84 -4.64 -4.58 -6.50
N THR A 85 -4.74 -5.80 -7.04
CA THR A 85 -3.81 -6.29 -8.06
C THR A 85 -3.84 -5.40 -9.30
N GLY A 86 -5.03 -5.05 -9.80
CA GLY A 86 -5.19 -4.11 -10.92
C GLY A 86 -4.64 -2.72 -10.62
N PHE A 87 -4.76 -2.24 -9.39
CA PHE A 87 -4.23 -0.96 -8.95
C PHE A 87 -2.69 -0.94 -8.94
N VAL A 88 -2.06 -1.97 -8.37
CA VAL A 88 -0.59 -2.13 -8.39
C VAL A 88 -0.08 -2.26 -9.83
N ARG A 89 -0.78 -3.02 -10.69
CA ARG A 89 -0.44 -3.16 -12.11
C ARG A 89 -0.48 -1.83 -12.86
N ARG A 90 -1.51 -1.01 -12.60
CA ARG A 90 -1.74 0.28 -13.27
C ARG A 90 -0.69 1.32 -12.91
N HIS A 91 -0.27 1.38 -11.65
CA HIS A 91 0.57 2.46 -11.14
C HIS A 91 2.04 2.06 -11.09
N GLU A 92 2.83 2.68 -11.96
CA GLU A 92 4.27 2.42 -12.12
C GLU A 92 5.06 2.47 -10.80
N MET A 93 4.65 3.34 -9.87
CA MET A 93 5.32 3.46 -8.57
C MET A 93 5.35 2.16 -7.78
N PHE A 94 4.28 1.35 -7.81
CA PHE A 94 4.23 0.08 -7.07
C PHE A 94 4.93 -1.05 -7.82
N ARG A 95 5.29 -0.84 -9.09
CA ARG A 95 6.08 -1.77 -9.91
C ARG A 95 7.53 -1.33 -10.07
N SER A 96 7.93 -0.26 -9.38
CA SER A 96 9.30 0.24 -9.43
C SER A 96 10.01 -0.09 -8.12
N TRP A 97 11.19 -0.66 -8.22
CA TRP A 97 12.07 -0.95 -7.09
C TRP A 97 13.37 -0.18 -7.27
N PHE A 98 13.96 0.27 -6.17
CA PHE A 98 15.23 0.97 -6.19
C PHE A 98 16.26 0.16 -5.40
N ALA A 99 17.44 -0.03 -5.99
CA ALA A 99 18.54 -0.72 -5.36
C ALA A 99 19.74 0.23 -5.22
N VAL A 100 20.50 0.07 -4.13
CA VAL A 100 21.78 0.76 -3.93
C VAL A 100 22.89 -0.18 -4.36
N GLU A 101 23.60 0.20 -5.41
CA GLU A 101 24.75 -0.54 -5.94
C GLU A 101 25.97 -0.42 -5.02
N PRO A 102 26.97 -1.32 -5.14
CA PRO A 102 28.19 -1.28 -4.32
C PRO A 102 28.97 0.05 -4.41
N ASP A 103 28.86 0.75 -5.54
CA ASP A 103 29.47 2.07 -5.75
C ASP A 103 28.62 3.24 -5.22
N GLY A 104 27.48 2.94 -4.59
CA GLY A 104 26.56 3.92 -4.01
C GLY A 104 25.60 4.57 -5.01
N ARG A 105 25.61 4.18 -6.29
CA ARG A 105 24.57 4.57 -7.25
C ARG A 105 23.24 3.95 -6.85
N VAL A 106 22.16 4.66 -7.16
CA VAL A 106 20.81 4.16 -6.95
C VAL A 106 20.21 3.90 -8.32
N VAL A 107 19.86 2.65 -8.58
CA VAL A 107 19.28 2.19 -9.85
C VAL A 107 17.79 1.90 -9.66
N CYS A 108 17.04 1.94 -10.75
CA CYS A 108 15.61 1.64 -10.79
C CYS A 108 15.40 0.33 -11.54
N HIS A 109 14.58 -0.56 -10.99
CA HIS A 109 14.08 -1.76 -11.64
C HIS A 109 12.58 -1.60 -11.84
N ARG A 110 12.03 -2.16 -12.92
CA ARG A 110 10.60 -2.02 -13.21
C ARG A 110 9.99 -3.31 -13.69
N LEU A 111 9.18 -3.89 -12.82
CA LEU A 111 8.50 -5.15 -13.11
C LEU A 111 7.39 -4.94 -14.14
N ALA A 112 7.26 -5.90 -15.05
CA ALA A 112 6.14 -5.94 -15.99
C ALA A 112 4.81 -6.06 -15.22
N PRO A 113 3.73 -5.41 -15.67
CA PRO A 113 2.44 -5.51 -14.99
C PRO A 113 1.94 -6.94 -14.80
N ASP A 114 2.13 -7.82 -15.78
CA ASP A 114 1.58 -9.18 -15.73
C ASP A 114 2.26 -10.09 -14.69
N GLU A 115 3.47 -9.74 -14.26
CA GLU A 115 4.23 -10.43 -13.20
C GLU A 115 3.77 -10.03 -11.79
N VAL A 116 2.91 -9.02 -11.65
CA VAL A 116 2.39 -8.59 -10.35
C VAL A 116 1.23 -9.49 -9.94
N GLU A 117 1.35 -10.10 -8.77
CA GLU A 117 0.26 -10.81 -8.11
C GLU A 117 0.26 -10.53 -6.60
N LEU A 118 -0.93 -10.34 -6.02
CA LEU A 118 -1.12 -10.16 -4.58
C LEU A 118 -2.05 -11.21 -4.02
N VAL A 119 -1.77 -11.62 -2.78
CA VAL A 119 -2.56 -12.62 -2.06
C VAL A 119 -3.11 -12.01 -0.76
N ALA A 120 -4.37 -12.33 -0.46
CA ALA A 120 -5.03 -11.94 0.77
C ALA A 120 -4.61 -12.86 1.92
N ARG A 121 -4.35 -12.28 3.09
CA ARG A 121 -4.24 -12.98 4.38
C ARG A 121 -5.38 -12.49 5.27
N VAL A 122 -6.31 -13.40 5.57
CA VAL A 122 -7.44 -13.14 6.46
C VAL A 122 -7.04 -13.50 7.89
N ARG A 123 -7.30 -12.58 8.82
CA ARG A 123 -7.32 -12.88 10.25
C ARG A 123 -8.77 -13.00 10.69
N GLU A 124 -9.11 -14.05 11.43
CA GLU A 124 -10.50 -14.31 11.82
C GLU A 124 -10.92 -13.56 13.09
N ASP A 125 -9.95 -13.14 13.89
CA ASP A 125 -10.17 -12.41 15.12
C ASP A 125 -10.46 -10.92 14.88
N VAL A 126 -11.32 -10.35 15.75
CA VAL A 126 -11.47 -8.91 15.86
C VAL A 126 -10.26 -8.38 16.59
N ILE A 127 -9.55 -7.45 15.95
CA ILE A 127 -8.32 -6.88 16.47
C ILE A 127 -8.59 -5.45 16.92
N ASP A 128 -8.03 -5.07 18.06
CA ASP A 128 -8.13 -3.71 18.56
C ASP A 128 -7.30 -2.72 17.73
N SER A 129 -7.63 -1.42 17.83
CA SER A 129 -6.96 -0.34 17.11
C SER A 129 -5.44 -0.35 17.21
N ALA A 130 -4.88 -0.56 18.41
CA ALA A 130 -3.44 -0.49 18.65
C ALA A 130 -2.74 -1.70 18.02
N SER A 131 -3.31 -2.90 18.16
CA SER A 131 -2.80 -4.12 17.55
C SER A 131 -2.88 -4.06 16.01
N ILE A 132 -3.94 -3.49 15.42
CA ILE A 132 -3.99 -3.25 13.96
C ILE A 132 -2.85 -2.34 13.53
N GLY A 133 -2.65 -1.22 14.23
CA GLY A 133 -1.51 -0.33 14.00
C GLY A 133 -0.19 -1.11 14.01
N GLU A 134 0.07 -1.87 15.06
CA GLU A 134 1.32 -2.62 15.17
C GLU A 134 1.52 -3.65 14.04
N ILE A 135 0.46 -4.38 13.67
CA ILE A 135 0.50 -5.35 12.56
C ILE A 135 0.85 -4.67 11.24
N VAL A 136 0.24 -3.52 10.93
CA VAL A 136 0.53 -2.79 9.69
C VAL A 136 1.94 -2.21 9.71
N ARG A 137 2.38 -1.67 10.85
CA ARG A 137 3.71 -1.07 11.03
C ARG A 137 4.84 -2.06 10.77
N THR A 138 4.67 -3.28 11.27
CA THR A 138 5.65 -4.37 11.19
C THR A 138 5.49 -5.19 9.91
N GLY A 139 4.28 -5.25 9.35
CA GLY A 139 3.97 -6.00 8.13
C GLY A 139 4.43 -5.33 6.84
N VAL A 140 4.62 -4.00 6.82
CA VAL A 140 5.14 -3.29 5.64
C VAL A 140 6.66 -3.18 5.71
N PRO A 141 7.41 -3.77 4.76
CA PRO A 141 8.86 -3.64 4.67
C PRO A 141 9.36 -2.19 4.54
N ASP A 142 10.67 -1.99 4.74
CA ASP A 142 11.32 -0.71 4.47
C ASP A 142 11.70 -0.55 2.99
N ALA A 143 12.15 0.66 2.63
CA ALA A 143 12.55 1.05 1.29
C ALA A 143 13.58 0.15 0.58
N LEU A 144 14.30 -0.71 1.29
CA LEU A 144 15.26 -1.64 0.67
C LEU A 144 14.57 -2.84 0.02
N HIS A 145 13.29 -3.04 0.30
CA HIS A 145 12.45 -4.07 -0.28
C HIS A 145 11.51 -3.45 -1.32
N TRP A 146 11.30 -4.12 -2.44
CA TRP A 146 10.38 -3.65 -3.47
C TRP A 146 8.96 -3.42 -2.93
N ASP A 147 8.44 -4.39 -2.19
CA ASP A 147 7.09 -4.37 -1.62
C ASP A 147 7.03 -3.54 -0.33
N CYS A 148 7.71 -2.40 -0.28
CA CYS A 148 7.62 -1.42 0.81
C CYS A 148 6.27 -0.68 0.83
N PHE A 149 5.20 -1.41 0.54
CA PHE A 149 3.81 -1.00 0.55
C PHE A 149 2.93 -2.19 0.96
N GLY A 150 1.74 -1.89 1.48
CA GLY A 150 0.76 -2.88 1.87
C GLY A 150 -0.65 -2.32 1.74
N PHE A 151 -1.59 -3.20 1.47
CA PHE A 151 -3.00 -2.86 1.41
C PHE A 151 -3.73 -3.67 2.46
N GLY A 152 -4.86 -3.14 2.92
CA GLY A 152 -5.72 -3.91 3.80
C GLY A 152 -7.11 -3.35 3.93
N VAL A 153 -7.94 -4.18 4.55
CA VAL A 153 -9.31 -3.88 4.90
C VAL A 153 -9.50 -4.23 6.36
N ILE A 154 -10.19 -3.33 7.06
CA ILE A 154 -10.65 -3.54 8.43
C ILE A 154 -12.17 -3.61 8.37
N GLU A 155 -12.71 -4.81 8.50
CA GLU A 155 -14.14 -5.05 8.45
C GLU A 155 -14.81 -4.70 9.78
N HIS A 156 -15.88 -3.93 9.69
CA HIS A 156 -16.78 -3.58 10.78
C HIS A 156 -18.19 -4.13 10.50
N GLU A 157 -19.14 -3.89 11.40
CA GLU A 157 -20.50 -4.46 11.31
C GLU A 157 -21.25 -4.13 10.01
N ARG A 158 -21.09 -2.91 9.47
CA ARG A 158 -21.86 -2.41 8.30
C ARG A 158 -21.03 -1.67 7.26
N SER A 159 -19.73 -1.65 7.47
CA SER A 159 -18.77 -0.93 6.64
C SER A 159 -17.41 -1.57 6.80
N PHE A 160 -16.49 -1.22 5.93
CA PHE A 160 -15.09 -1.57 6.09
C PHE A 160 -14.20 -0.38 5.74
N THR A 161 -13.12 -0.22 6.49
CA THR A 161 -12.07 0.77 6.20
C THR A 161 -11.05 0.11 5.29
N THR A 162 -10.81 0.68 4.11
CA THR A 162 -9.70 0.28 3.24
C THR A 162 -8.51 1.18 3.54
N TYR A 163 -7.32 0.61 3.62
CA TYR A 163 -6.09 1.38 3.79
C TYR A 163 -5.01 0.96 2.79
N LEU A 164 -4.14 1.93 2.49
CA LEU A 164 -2.89 1.78 1.79
C LEU A 164 -1.79 2.32 2.71
N ALA A 165 -0.85 1.46 3.08
CA ALA A 165 0.34 1.80 3.85
C ALA A 165 1.58 1.71 2.94
N LEU A 166 2.48 2.69 2.97
CA LEU A 166 3.69 2.69 2.14
C LEU A 166 4.84 3.44 2.78
N ASP A 167 6.05 3.03 2.41
CA ASP A 167 7.27 3.70 2.81
C ASP A 167 7.38 5.11 2.19
N ARG A 168 7.98 6.03 2.94
CA ARG A 168 8.22 7.43 2.58
C ARG A 168 8.89 7.59 1.22
N LEU A 169 9.64 6.58 0.76
CA LEU A 169 10.16 6.44 -0.60
C LEU A 169 9.13 6.77 -1.70
N HIS A 170 7.84 6.56 -1.44
CA HIS A 170 6.76 6.74 -2.40
C HIS A 170 5.82 7.91 -2.07
N THR A 171 6.05 8.65 -0.99
CA THR A 171 5.10 9.69 -0.52
C THR A 171 4.90 10.82 -1.53
N GLY A 172 5.94 11.25 -2.22
CA GLY A 172 5.83 12.28 -3.27
C GLY A 172 4.91 11.87 -4.41
N THR A 173 4.92 10.59 -4.80
CA THR A 173 4.08 10.07 -5.89
C THR A 173 2.66 9.75 -5.42
N VAL A 174 2.50 9.16 -4.23
CA VAL A 174 1.16 8.84 -3.72
C VAL A 174 0.34 10.09 -3.41
N ALA A 175 0.99 11.18 -2.99
CA ALA A 175 0.32 12.43 -2.64
C ALA A 175 -0.41 13.09 -3.81
N THR A 176 0.02 12.82 -5.04
CA THR A 176 -0.61 13.33 -6.27
C THR A 176 -1.63 12.37 -6.86
N LEU A 177 -1.65 11.11 -6.38
CA LEU A 177 -2.52 10.06 -6.89
C LEU A 177 -3.89 10.09 -6.17
N PRO A 178 -5.02 10.06 -6.91
CA PRO A 178 -6.34 9.84 -6.31
C PRO A 178 -6.53 8.36 -5.99
N ALA A 179 -5.68 7.81 -5.11
CA ALA A 179 -5.59 6.38 -4.81
C ALA A 179 -6.92 5.80 -4.31
N ASP A 180 -7.66 6.57 -3.51
CA ASP A 180 -8.98 6.23 -2.99
C ASP A 180 -10.01 6.09 -4.10
N ALA A 181 -10.12 7.10 -4.96
CA ALA A 181 -11.10 7.10 -6.04
C ALA A 181 -10.80 5.99 -7.06
N ASP A 182 -9.52 5.78 -7.37
CA ASP A 182 -9.10 4.79 -8.37
C ASP A 182 -9.27 3.35 -7.88
N LEU A 183 -8.83 3.04 -6.65
CA LEU A 183 -9.02 1.72 -6.06
C LEU A 183 -10.51 1.40 -5.89
N LEU A 184 -11.32 2.38 -5.46
CA LEU A 184 -12.76 2.19 -5.34
C LEU A 184 -13.45 1.97 -6.69
N ALA A 185 -12.99 2.64 -7.75
CA ALA A 185 -13.50 2.41 -9.11
C ALA A 185 -13.18 1.00 -9.61
N LEU A 186 -11.95 0.52 -9.36
CA LEU A 186 -11.55 -0.85 -9.65
C LEU A 186 -12.39 -1.86 -8.86
N TYR A 187 -12.55 -1.66 -7.56
CA TYR A 187 -13.36 -2.53 -6.71
C TYR A 187 -14.81 -2.63 -7.18
N ARG A 188 -15.44 -1.49 -7.48
CA ARG A 188 -16.81 -1.46 -8.02
C ARG A 188 -16.96 -2.22 -9.33
N ARG A 189 -15.95 -2.16 -10.20
CA ARG A 189 -15.96 -2.92 -11.46
C ARG A 189 -15.98 -4.43 -11.19
N GLU A 190 -15.19 -4.88 -10.22
CA GLU A 190 -15.05 -6.28 -9.85
C GLU A 190 -16.25 -6.85 -9.09
N THR A 191 -17.01 -6.00 -8.37
CA THR A 191 -18.25 -6.41 -7.69
C THR A 191 -19.46 -6.37 -8.64
N CYS A 192 -19.53 -5.37 -9.54
CA CYS A 192 -20.66 -5.25 -10.47
C CYS A 192 -20.60 -6.28 -11.62
N SER A 193 -19.43 -6.81 -11.96
CA SER A 193 -19.26 -7.84 -12.99
C SER A 193 -19.68 -9.24 -12.53
N GLY A 194 -19.96 -9.43 -11.23
CA GLY A 194 -20.26 -10.73 -10.61
C GLY A 194 -21.76 -11.11 -10.49
N GLY A 195 -22.70 -10.22 -10.83
CA GLY A 195 -24.13 -10.51 -10.80
C GLY A 195 -24.98 -9.38 -10.21
N GLU A 196 -26.02 -9.01 -10.96
CA GLU A 196 -27.12 -8.07 -10.68
C GLU A 196 -26.78 -6.70 -10.07
N VAL A 197 -27.32 -5.65 -10.70
CA VAL A 197 -27.28 -4.25 -10.26
C VAL A 197 -27.99 -4.13 -8.90
N ARG A 198 -27.30 -4.44 -7.81
CA ARG A 198 -27.76 -4.11 -6.48
C ARG A 198 -27.35 -2.67 -6.22
N SER A 199 -28.34 -1.79 -6.25
CA SER A 199 -28.26 -0.38 -5.87
C SER A 199 -27.53 -0.24 -4.53
N MET A 200 -26.21 0.00 -4.57
CA MET A 200 -25.45 0.28 -3.37
C MET A 200 -25.35 1.79 -3.20
N MET A 201 -26.08 2.24 -2.18
CA MET A 201 -26.39 3.62 -1.87
C MET A 201 -25.17 4.54 -1.73
N ARG A 202 -25.46 5.81 -2.02
CA ARG A 202 -24.66 7.00 -1.77
C ARG A 202 -24.29 7.07 -0.28
N GLY A 203 -23.02 6.82 0.03
CA GLY A 203 -22.47 6.98 1.37
C GLY A 203 -20.97 7.17 1.29
N ARG A 204 -20.53 8.30 0.73
CA ARG A 204 -19.13 8.70 0.76
C ARG A 204 -18.90 9.50 2.04
N SER A 205 -18.10 8.98 2.98
CA SER A 205 -17.41 9.89 3.90
C SER A 205 -16.23 10.51 3.15
N SER A 206 -15.95 11.78 3.39
CA SER A 206 -14.68 12.36 2.95
C SER A 206 -13.54 11.55 3.58
N PRO A 207 -12.46 11.24 2.84
CA PRO A 207 -11.32 10.52 3.39
C PRO A 207 -10.79 11.30 4.59
N ARG A 208 -10.67 10.62 5.73
CA ARG A 208 -10.06 11.19 6.94
C ARG A 208 -8.55 11.17 6.75
N ARG A 209 -7.94 12.34 6.80
CA ARG A 209 -6.50 12.54 6.68
C ARG A 209 -6.07 13.29 7.95
N TYR A 210 -5.17 12.70 8.73
CA TYR A 210 -4.82 13.15 10.08
C TYR A 210 -3.44 13.85 10.08
N LEU A 211 -3.27 14.94 10.85
CA LEU A 211 -1.97 15.59 11.13
C LEU A 211 -1.92 16.09 12.58
N VAL A 212 -0.77 15.88 13.22
CA VAL A 212 -0.38 16.54 14.47
C VAL A 212 1.07 17.01 14.30
N HIS A 213 1.35 18.21 14.81
CA HIS A 213 2.56 19.02 14.66
C HIS A 213 3.88 18.31 14.98
#